data_AF-A0A832VES7-F1
#
_entry.id   AF-A0A832VES7-F1
#
_cell.length_a   1.000
_cell.length_b   1.000
_cell.length_c   1.000
_cell.angle_alpha   90.00
_cell.angle_beta   90.00
_cell.angle_gamma   90.00
#
_symmetry.space_group_name_H-M   'P 1'
#
loop_
_entity.id
_entity.type
_entity.pdbx_description
1 polymer ?
#
loop_
_entity_poly.entity_id
_entity_poly.type
_entity_poly.pdbx_seq_one_letter_code
_entity_poly.pdbx_strand_id
1 'polypeptide(L)'
;MGKSLANCIRGGLAFHHAGLSYSQRRTIEDAFRDGRLLGLVATPTLAQGVNLPARRVIVRDYRRWSSAAGGSMPVPIMEIRQMMGRAGRPQYDDSGDAWLVAKDIDEELNLVDRYLLSDPEEVTSKLANPSAIRPEEDPALLTHLLSMIATGGIDDRDAVSGFFSQTFLATQMDSEMLEARLDDVIGWLATNGMITRAGESGEVLERIKNRLDTTEVQDEEWQDELPAWAETSAAVPGIEISKTGHVHSTSLPPRRGPAIFGFRKASQQLAQEEILPDSAAMTYEPTALGQRVARLYLNPISGRIIHDGLAVAMDVLTGSDEIHQVSPLGLLHLASCTPDFIAMWPRKEEWDIIQAEIHNHEREFLAEPVDLDQERRMKGVLVLQSWIDESKMEELEREWNVQPGDVRSRVDLAEWLLYAMREILAEDDEMRRMDPHLHKQLVVSISELHRRIRHGCKSDLLGLVTIRGVGRTRAREMVNLLSVETALDVASLTRRDRDRLAELRGWSPKLVENVMNEANRVSRRRR
;
A
#
# COMPACT_ATOMS: atom_id res chain seq x y z
N MET A 1 -22.41 11.51 -9.85
CA MET A 1 -22.15 10.67 -11.04
C MET A 1 -23.27 9.70 -11.46
N GLY A 2 -24.08 9.16 -10.53
CA GLY A 2 -25.09 8.15 -10.88
C GLY A 2 -26.09 8.57 -11.96
N LYS A 3 -26.44 9.86 -12.02
CA LYS A 3 -27.29 10.44 -13.09
C LYS A 3 -26.64 10.35 -14.47
N SER A 4 -25.35 10.66 -14.57
CA SER A 4 -24.59 10.57 -15.83
C SER A 4 -24.51 9.12 -16.31
N LEU A 5 -24.22 8.18 -15.41
CA LEU A 5 -24.21 6.75 -15.74
C LEU A 5 -25.58 6.28 -16.25
N ALA A 6 -26.66 6.64 -15.55
CA ALA A 6 -28.02 6.30 -15.95
C ALA A 6 -28.37 6.89 -17.33
N ASN A 7 -27.93 8.12 -17.62
CA ASN A 7 -28.14 8.75 -18.92
C ASN A 7 -27.39 8.00 -20.03
N CYS A 8 -26.13 7.60 -19.82
CA CYS A 8 -25.38 6.79 -20.77
C CYS A 8 -26.08 5.45 -21.04
N ILE A 9 -26.51 4.75 -19.99
CA ILE A 9 -27.16 3.43 -20.09
C ILE A 9 -28.43 3.51 -20.93
N ARG A 10 -29.21 4.60 -20.84
CA ARG A 10 -30.39 4.81 -21.69
C ARG A 10 -30.04 4.88 -23.18
N GLY A 11 -28.83 5.29 -23.53
CA GLY A 11 -28.29 5.28 -24.88
C GLY A 11 -27.60 3.97 -25.29
N GLY A 12 -27.66 2.93 -24.45
CA GLY A 12 -27.01 1.63 -24.71
C GLY A 12 -25.50 1.62 -24.45
N LEU A 13 -24.93 2.67 -23.85
CA LEU A 13 -23.51 2.76 -23.53
C LEU A 13 -23.31 2.90 -22.01
N ALA A 14 -22.15 2.51 -21.48
CA ALA A 14 -21.80 2.82 -20.11
C ALA A 14 -20.30 3.07 -19.97
N PHE A 15 -19.92 3.84 -18.95
CA PHE A 15 -18.52 3.98 -18.55
C PHE A 15 -18.20 3.06 -17.38
N HIS A 16 -16.96 2.57 -17.30
CA HIS A 16 -16.50 1.65 -16.25
C HIS A 16 -15.13 2.07 -15.71
N HIS A 17 -15.05 2.36 -14.41
CA HIS A 17 -13.81 2.72 -13.72
C HIS A 17 -13.92 2.43 -12.22
N ALA A 18 -12.78 2.47 -11.52
CA ALA A 18 -12.67 2.15 -10.09
C ALA A 18 -13.54 3.02 -9.17
N GLY A 19 -13.82 4.27 -9.55
CA GLY A 19 -14.68 5.15 -8.76
C GLY A 19 -16.18 4.85 -8.82
N LEU A 20 -16.63 3.90 -9.66
CA LEU A 20 -17.98 3.33 -9.53
C LEU A 20 -18.05 2.34 -8.37
N SER A 21 -19.21 2.26 -7.72
CA SER A 21 -19.41 1.25 -6.67
C SER A 21 -19.31 -0.17 -7.25
N TYR A 22 -18.98 -1.15 -6.42
CA TYR A 22 -18.94 -2.55 -6.84
C TYR A 22 -20.27 -3.03 -7.44
N SER A 23 -21.41 -2.64 -6.84
CA SER A 23 -22.73 -2.98 -7.34
C SER A 23 -23.03 -2.35 -8.71
N GLN A 24 -22.61 -1.11 -8.93
CA GLN A 24 -22.73 -0.44 -10.23
C GLN A 24 -21.88 -1.14 -11.28
N ARG A 25 -20.60 -1.42 -10.98
CA ARG A 25 -19.68 -2.15 -11.88
C ARG A 25 -20.28 -3.50 -12.28
N ARG A 26 -20.68 -4.33 -11.32
CA ARG A 26 -21.31 -5.62 -11.59
C ARG A 26 -22.56 -5.52 -12.48
N THR A 27 -23.42 -4.55 -12.21
CA THR A 27 -24.64 -4.33 -13.01
C THR A 27 -24.31 -3.98 -14.46
N ILE A 28 -23.29 -3.14 -14.68
CA ILE A 28 -22.81 -2.77 -16.02
C ILE A 28 -22.20 -3.97 -16.73
N GLU A 29 -21.36 -4.74 -16.03
CA GLU A 29 -20.69 -5.93 -16.57
C GLU A 29 -21.70 -7.00 -16.99
N ASP A 30 -22.70 -7.27 -16.14
CA ASP A 30 -23.77 -8.22 -16.43
C ASP A 30 -24.64 -7.71 -17.60
N ALA A 31 -24.98 -6.42 -17.63
CA ALA A 31 -25.75 -5.84 -18.73
C ALA A 31 -25.01 -5.87 -20.07
N PHE A 32 -23.68 -5.71 -20.07
CA PHE A 32 -22.87 -5.84 -21.27
C PHE A 32 -22.74 -7.30 -21.72
N ARG A 33 -22.51 -8.23 -20.79
CA ARG A 33 -22.46 -9.66 -21.08
C ARG A 33 -23.76 -10.19 -21.67
N ASP A 34 -24.90 -9.71 -21.16
CA ASP A 34 -26.24 -10.07 -21.64
C ASP A 34 -26.62 -9.35 -22.96
N GLY A 35 -25.74 -8.53 -23.53
CA GLY A 35 -26.01 -7.78 -24.77
C GLY A 35 -27.03 -6.64 -24.62
N ARG A 36 -27.39 -6.26 -23.39
CA ARG A 36 -28.28 -5.11 -23.13
C ARG A 36 -27.56 -3.76 -23.29
N LEU A 37 -26.24 -3.75 -23.10
CA LEU A 37 -25.38 -2.63 -23.44
C LEU A 37 -24.64 -2.94 -24.74
N LEU A 38 -24.64 -1.98 -25.67
CA LEU A 38 -23.97 -2.06 -26.96
C LEU A 38 -22.47 -1.80 -26.86
N GLY A 39 -22.02 -1.05 -25.85
CA GLY A 39 -20.62 -0.68 -25.69
C GLY A 39 -20.27 -0.19 -24.29
N LEU A 40 -19.01 -0.36 -23.93
CA LEU A 40 -18.43 0.11 -22.69
C LEU A 40 -17.20 0.99 -22.96
N VAL A 41 -17.07 2.09 -22.22
CA VAL A 41 -15.87 2.93 -22.20
C VAL A 41 -15.21 2.72 -20.84
N ALA A 42 -14.04 2.09 -20.80
CA ALA A 42 -13.40 1.68 -19.55
C ALA A 42 -11.99 2.24 -19.38
N THR A 43 -11.58 2.45 -18.13
CA THR A 43 -10.15 2.65 -17.81
C THR A 43 -9.41 1.30 -17.84
N PRO A 44 -8.07 1.31 -17.93
CA PRO A 44 -7.27 0.07 -18.08
C PRO A 44 -7.54 -1.03 -17.05
N THR A 45 -8.03 -0.68 -15.87
CA THR A 45 -8.37 -1.64 -14.80
C THR A 45 -9.34 -2.76 -15.24
N LEU A 46 -10.21 -2.51 -16.23
CA LEU A 46 -11.09 -3.54 -16.78
C LEU A 46 -10.32 -4.58 -17.62
N ALA A 47 -9.18 -4.19 -18.21
CA ALA A 47 -8.41 -5.03 -19.11
C ALA A 47 -7.76 -6.24 -18.42
N GLN A 48 -7.61 -6.20 -17.08
CA GLN A 48 -6.89 -7.22 -16.31
C GLN A 48 -7.76 -8.02 -15.34
N GLY A 49 -9.00 -7.58 -15.05
CA GLY A 49 -9.76 -8.10 -13.89
C GLY A 49 -11.05 -8.87 -14.17
N VAL A 50 -11.62 -8.78 -15.38
CA VAL A 50 -12.94 -9.39 -15.67
C VAL A 50 -12.95 -9.99 -17.07
N ASN A 51 -13.48 -11.20 -17.25
CA ASN A 51 -13.66 -11.80 -18.57
C ASN A 51 -14.87 -11.19 -19.29
N LEU A 52 -14.62 -10.12 -20.06
CA LEU A 52 -15.61 -9.38 -20.84
C LEU A 52 -15.07 -9.17 -22.26
N PRO A 53 -15.17 -10.19 -23.13
CA PRO A 53 -14.79 -10.04 -24.52
C PRO A 53 -15.81 -9.18 -25.26
N ALA A 54 -15.35 -8.45 -26.28
CA ALA A 54 -16.18 -7.63 -27.14
C ALA A 54 -15.82 -7.92 -28.59
N ARG A 55 -16.77 -7.85 -29.54
CA ARG A 55 -16.45 -8.04 -30.96
C ARG A 55 -15.36 -7.07 -31.43
N ARG A 56 -15.43 -5.82 -30.97
CA ARG A 56 -14.47 -4.76 -31.28
C ARG A 56 -13.93 -4.11 -30.02
N VAL A 57 -12.62 -3.90 -29.97
CA VAL A 57 -11.94 -3.12 -28.94
C VAL A 57 -11.30 -1.90 -29.59
N ILE A 58 -11.46 -0.74 -28.96
CA ILE A 58 -10.85 0.52 -29.42
C ILE A 58 -9.98 1.05 -28.27
N VAL A 59 -8.68 1.06 -28.48
CA VAL A 59 -7.70 1.66 -27.57
C VAL A 59 -7.52 3.12 -27.99
N ARG A 60 -8.19 4.01 -27.26
CA ARG A 60 -8.21 5.44 -27.58
C ARG A 60 -6.93 6.15 -27.14
N ASP A 61 -6.40 5.84 -25.96
CA ASP A 61 -5.24 6.52 -25.38
C ASP A 61 -4.14 5.49 -25.08
N TYR A 62 -2.97 5.67 -25.68
CA TYR A 62 -1.79 4.82 -25.48
C TYR A 62 -0.75 5.45 -24.54
N ARG A 63 -1.07 6.61 -23.96
CA ARG A 63 -0.21 7.31 -22.99
C ARG A 63 -0.96 7.54 -21.69
N ARG A 64 -0.25 7.41 -20.57
CA ARG A 64 -0.76 7.66 -19.22
C ARG A 64 0.20 8.56 -18.44
N TRP A 65 -0.34 9.38 -17.55
CA TRP A 65 0.51 10.14 -16.64
C TRP A 65 1.22 9.20 -15.66
N SER A 66 2.52 9.39 -15.49
CA SER A 66 3.32 8.72 -14.47
C SER A 66 3.90 9.79 -13.56
N SER A 67 3.52 9.76 -12.28
CA SER A 67 4.08 10.68 -11.28
C SER A 67 5.57 10.44 -11.08
N ALA A 68 6.02 9.18 -11.11
CA ALA A 68 7.42 8.83 -10.99
C ALA A 68 8.28 9.38 -12.14
N ALA A 69 7.72 9.43 -13.36
CA ALA A 69 8.41 10.00 -14.52
C ALA A 69 8.14 11.50 -14.72
N GLY A 70 7.31 12.12 -13.86
CA GLY A 70 6.90 13.53 -13.99
C GLY A 70 6.23 13.88 -15.33
N GLY A 71 5.62 12.90 -16.02
CA GLY A 71 5.25 13.08 -17.42
C GLY A 71 4.27 12.05 -17.98
N SER A 72 3.80 12.33 -19.20
CA SER A 72 2.99 11.40 -19.99
C SER A 72 3.87 10.32 -20.60
N MET A 73 3.75 9.11 -20.07
CA MET A 73 4.49 7.94 -20.51
C MET A 73 3.63 7.04 -21.40
N PRO A 74 4.21 6.40 -22.42
CA PRO A 74 3.52 5.35 -23.16
C PRO A 74 3.11 4.20 -22.22
N VAL A 75 1.93 3.64 -22.45
CA VAL A 75 1.43 2.45 -21.77
C VAL A 75 2.29 1.25 -22.18
N PRO A 76 2.59 0.28 -21.29
CA PRO A 76 3.36 -0.89 -21.65
C PRO A 76 2.75 -1.68 -22.83
N ILE A 77 3.60 -2.26 -23.67
CA ILE A 77 3.19 -3.07 -24.83
C ILE A 77 2.29 -4.22 -24.39
N MET A 78 2.67 -4.90 -23.30
CA MET A 78 1.87 -6.00 -22.75
C MET A 78 0.44 -5.56 -22.39
N GLU A 79 0.27 -4.35 -21.83
CA GLU A 79 -1.04 -3.84 -21.41
C GLU A 79 -1.91 -3.48 -22.64
N ILE A 80 -1.33 -2.86 -23.67
CA ILE A 80 -2.03 -2.60 -24.94
C ILE A 80 -2.44 -3.91 -25.61
N ARG A 81 -1.55 -4.90 -25.67
CA ARG A 81 -1.86 -6.22 -26.24
C ARG A 81 -2.94 -6.96 -25.45
N GLN A 82 -2.94 -6.87 -24.12
CA GLN A 82 -4.01 -7.41 -23.28
C GLN A 82 -5.37 -6.74 -23.56
N MET A 83 -5.40 -5.42 -23.80
CA MET A 83 -6.62 -4.73 -24.22
C MET A 83 -7.10 -5.25 -25.58
N MET A 84 -6.21 -5.26 -26.57
CA MET A 84 -6.53 -5.71 -27.93
C MET A 84 -6.98 -7.17 -27.97
N GLY A 85 -6.38 -8.04 -27.14
CA GLY A 85 -6.73 -9.46 -27.04
C GLY A 85 -8.13 -9.75 -26.48
N ARG A 86 -8.87 -8.72 -26.04
CA ARG A 86 -10.29 -8.82 -25.68
C ARG A 86 -11.23 -8.70 -26.88
N ALA A 87 -10.69 -8.39 -28.05
CA ALA A 87 -11.44 -8.37 -29.30
C ALA A 87 -11.77 -9.79 -29.75
N GLY A 88 -13.03 -9.99 -30.16
CA GLY A 88 -13.60 -11.28 -30.55
C GLY A 88 -14.24 -12.00 -29.37
N ARG A 89 -15.53 -12.34 -29.49
CA ARG A 89 -16.24 -13.14 -28.49
C ARG A 89 -16.18 -14.62 -28.90
N PRO A 90 -15.55 -15.49 -28.10
CA PRO A 90 -15.58 -16.92 -28.36
C PRO A 90 -17.02 -17.40 -28.53
N GLN A 91 -17.28 -18.25 -29.52
CA GLN A 91 -18.60 -18.82 -29.87
C GLN A 91 -19.59 -17.87 -30.57
N TYR A 92 -19.34 -16.55 -30.62
CA TYR A 92 -20.28 -15.59 -31.23
C TYR A 92 -19.73 -14.86 -32.45
N ASP A 93 -18.42 -14.64 -32.52
CA ASP A 93 -17.78 -13.93 -33.63
C ASP A 93 -16.72 -14.81 -34.31
N ASP A 94 -16.68 -14.80 -35.65
CA ASP A 94 -15.65 -15.50 -36.43
C ASP A 94 -14.28 -14.78 -36.36
N SER A 95 -14.30 -13.47 -36.11
CA SER A 95 -13.11 -12.63 -35.96
C SER A 95 -13.37 -11.47 -35.00
N GLY A 96 -12.31 -10.97 -34.36
CA GLY A 96 -12.33 -9.78 -33.51
C GLY A 96 -11.56 -8.62 -34.15
N ASP A 97 -12.05 -7.40 -33.96
CA ASP A 97 -11.39 -6.18 -34.44
C ASP A 97 -10.76 -5.42 -33.26
N ALA A 98 -9.46 -5.13 -33.32
CA ALA A 98 -8.78 -4.29 -32.32
C ALA A 98 -8.17 -3.07 -32.99
N TRP A 99 -8.58 -1.87 -32.58
CA TRP A 99 -8.15 -0.61 -33.17
C TRP A 99 -7.35 0.20 -32.16
N LEU A 100 -6.21 0.74 -32.59
CA LEU A 100 -5.40 1.68 -31.84
C LEU A 100 -5.49 3.05 -32.50
N VAL A 101 -5.94 4.06 -31.75
CA VAL A 101 -6.25 5.38 -32.33
C VAL A 101 -4.99 6.25 -32.38
N ALA A 102 -4.61 6.64 -33.59
CA ALA A 102 -3.61 7.67 -33.87
C ALA A 102 -4.27 8.98 -34.33
N LYS A 103 -3.60 10.12 -34.15
CA LYS A 103 -4.06 11.44 -34.59
C LYS A 103 -3.58 11.78 -36.00
N ASP A 104 -2.39 11.32 -36.36
CA ASP A 104 -1.74 11.57 -37.65
C ASP A 104 -0.92 10.34 -38.08
N ILE A 105 -0.39 10.40 -39.30
CA ILE A 105 0.30 9.28 -39.94
C ILE A 105 1.66 8.97 -39.28
N ASP A 106 2.32 9.99 -38.74
CA ASP A 106 3.60 9.80 -38.06
C ASP A 106 3.38 9.08 -36.72
N GLU A 107 2.34 9.46 -35.97
CA GLU A 107 1.90 8.75 -34.78
C GLU A 107 1.46 7.32 -35.10
N GLU A 108 0.72 7.10 -36.20
CA GLU A 108 0.32 5.76 -36.65
C GLU A 108 1.54 4.86 -36.87
N LEU A 109 2.54 5.31 -37.64
CA LEU A 109 3.75 4.53 -37.91
C LEU A 109 4.50 4.16 -36.62
N ASN A 110 4.64 5.11 -35.69
CA ASN A 110 5.28 4.87 -34.39
C ASN A 110 4.49 3.86 -33.53
N LEU A 111 3.16 3.92 -33.56
CA LEU A 111 2.31 3.01 -32.80
C LEU A 111 2.32 1.59 -33.37
N VAL A 112 2.35 1.46 -34.70
CA VAL A 112 2.49 0.17 -35.39
C VAL A 112 3.82 -0.47 -35.01
N ASP A 113 4.93 0.27 -35.13
CA ASP A 113 6.26 -0.22 -34.80
C ASP A 113 6.35 -0.67 -33.33
N ARG A 114 5.91 0.19 -32.40
CA ARG A 114 6.00 -0.06 -30.96
C ARG A 114 5.08 -1.17 -30.46
N TYR A 115 3.80 -1.19 -30.86
CA TYR A 115 2.81 -2.05 -30.21
C TYR A 115 2.47 -3.31 -31.01
N LEU A 116 2.55 -3.24 -32.34
CA LEU A 116 2.18 -4.35 -33.22
C LEU A 116 3.41 -5.17 -33.64
N LEU A 117 4.53 -4.51 -33.96
CA LEU A 117 5.72 -5.18 -34.48
C LEU A 117 6.75 -5.54 -33.40
N SER A 118 6.93 -4.70 -32.39
CA SER A 118 7.92 -4.95 -31.32
C SER A 118 7.46 -6.03 -30.34
N ASP A 119 8.39 -6.74 -29.71
CA ASP A 119 8.06 -7.70 -28.66
C ASP A 119 7.66 -7.00 -27.33
N PRO A 120 6.86 -7.66 -26.46
CA PRO A 120 6.50 -7.10 -25.17
C PRO A 120 7.72 -6.91 -24.27
N GLU A 121 7.60 -6.03 -23.28
CA GLU A 121 8.67 -5.81 -22.30
C GLU A 121 8.98 -7.08 -21.50
N GLU A 122 10.26 -7.27 -21.18
CA GLU A 122 10.69 -8.37 -20.31
C GLU A 122 10.08 -8.23 -18.90
N VAL A 123 9.74 -9.39 -18.32
CA VAL A 123 9.23 -9.44 -16.95
C VAL A 123 10.38 -9.19 -15.99
N THR A 124 10.25 -8.18 -15.14
CA THR A 124 11.22 -7.85 -14.09
C THR A 124 10.64 -8.14 -12.72
N SER A 125 11.46 -8.69 -11.83
CA SER A 125 11.09 -8.90 -10.43
C SER A 125 10.71 -7.57 -9.78
N LYS A 126 9.66 -7.59 -8.96
CA LYS A 126 9.21 -6.44 -8.15
C LYS A 126 9.43 -6.67 -6.65
N LEU A 127 10.21 -7.69 -6.29
CA LEU A 127 10.55 -8.00 -4.91
C LEU A 127 11.48 -6.94 -4.31
N ALA A 128 12.35 -6.37 -5.12
CA ALA A 128 13.17 -5.21 -4.78
C ALA A 128 13.01 -4.13 -5.85
N ASN A 129 13.11 -2.87 -5.43
CA ASN A 129 13.16 -1.71 -6.28
C ASN A 129 14.62 -1.49 -6.74
N PRO A 130 14.92 -1.57 -8.04
CA PRO A 130 16.27 -1.40 -8.55
C PRO A 130 16.86 -0.01 -8.23
N SER A 131 16.01 1.00 -8.08
CA SER A 131 16.42 2.38 -7.79
C SER A 131 16.47 2.71 -6.30
N ALA A 132 16.11 1.77 -5.42
CA ALA A 132 16.16 2.01 -3.98
C ALA A 132 17.61 2.23 -3.53
N ILE A 133 17.83 3.26 -2.73
CA ILE A 133 19.08 3.48 -2.02
C ILE A 133 18.92 3.08 -0.55
N ARG A 134 17.69 3.16 -0.03
CA ARG A 134 17.39 2.90 1.38
C ARG A 134 16.39 1.76 1.54
N PRO A 135 16.41 1.03 2.67
CA PRO A 135 15.43 -0.01 2.97
C PRO A 135 13.98 0.46 2.89
N GLU A 136 13.69 1.71 3.26
CA GLU A 136 12.33 2.25 3.25
C GLU A 136 11.74 2.36 1.84
N GLU A 137 12.59 2.41 0.82
CA GLU A 137 12.20 2.45 -0.59
C GLU A 137 11.94 1.05 -1.17
N ASP A 138 12.18 0.00 -0.36
CA ASP A 138 11.98 -1.43 -0.64
C ASP A 138 10.90 -2.07 0.26
N PRO A 139 9.64 -1.58 0.23
CA PRO A 139 8.59 -2.05 1.13
C PRO A 139 8.23 -3.53 0.93
N ALA A 140 8.37 -4.05 -0.29
CA ALA A 140 8.10 -5.46 -0.58
C ALA A 140 9.13 -6.36 0.11
N LEU A 141 10.43 -6.05 -0.02
CA LEU A 141 11.50 -6.81 0.59
C LEU A 141 11.39 -6.79 2.13
N LEU A 142 11.15 -5.62 2.71
CA LEU A 142 10.88 -5.45 4.14
C LEU A 142 9.73 -6.34 4.63
N THR A 143 8.59 -6.29 3.94
CA THR A 143 7.39 -7.04 4.33
C THR A 143 7.61 -8.55 4.24
N HIS A 144 8.23 -9.02 3.16
CA HIS A 144 8.49 -10.44 2.97
C HIS A 144 9.54 -10.98 3.93
N LEU A 145 10.63 -10.24 4.16
CA LEU A 145 11.69 -10.65 5.09
C LEU A 145 11.16 -10.74 6.53
N LEU A 146 10.41 -9.73 6.99
CA LEU A 146 9.76 -9.78 8.31
C LEU A 146 8.78 -10.96 8.42
N SER A 147 7.96 -11.18 7.39
CA SER A 147 6.98 -12.28 7.38
C SER A 147 7.65 -13.66 7.48
N MET A 148 8.78 -13.85 6.80
CA MET A 148 9.55 -15.10 6.85
C MET A 148 10.12 -15.37 8.25
N ILE A 149 10.70 -14.36 8.90
CA ILE A 149 11.21 -14.48 10.27
C ILE A 149 10.06 -14.69 11.27
N ALA A 150 8.99 -13.89 11.14
CA ALA A 150 7.91 -13.88 12.13
C ALA A 150 6.93 -15.06 12.03
N THR A 151 6.68 -15.57 10.82
CA THR A 151 5.65 -16.59 10.56
C THR A 151 6.14 -17.75 9.70
N GLY A 152 7.18 -17.54 8.89
CA GLY A 152 7.72 -18.56 7.99
C GLY A 152 8.70 -19.54 8.64
N GLY A 153 9.19 -19.25 9.84
CA GLY A 153 10.15 -20.10 10.55
C GLY A 153 11.54 -20.11 9.92
N ILE A 154 11.88 -19.07 9.14
CA ILE A 154 13.23 -18.82 8.64
C ILE A 154 13.86 -17.78 9.56
N ASP A 155 14.60 -18.24 10.56
CA ASP A 155 15.10 -17.45 11.68
C ASP A 155 16.63 -17.28 11.67
N ASP A 156 17.31 -17.64 10.58
CA ASP A 156 18.77 -17.52 10.48
C ASP A 156 19.24 -16.90 9.15
N ARG A 157 20.40 -16.24 9.18
CA ARG A 157 20.94 -15.45 8.06
C ARG A 157 21.25 -16.30 6.81
N ASP A 158 21.79 -17.50 6.98
CA ASP A 158 22.07 -18.46 5.90
C ASP A 158 20.80 -18.97 5.22
N ALA A 159 19.75 -19.25 5.99
CA ALA A 159 18.47 -19.70 5.45
C ALA A 159 17.75 -18.57 4.70
N VAL A 160 17.87 -17.31 5.18
CA VAL A 160 17.38 -16.12 4.44
C VAL A 160 18.07 -16.01 3.07
N SER A 161 19.41 -16.07 3.02
CA SER A 161 20.16 -16.10 1.74
C SER A 161 19.75 -17.26 0.84
N GLY A 162 19.64 -18.46 1.43
CA GLY A 162 19.26 -19.68 0.72
C GLY A 162 17.89 -19.57 0.07
N PHE A 163 16.94 -18.87 0.71
CA PHE A 163 15.63 -18.61 0.14
C PHE A 163 15.69 -17.57 -0.98
N PHE A 164 16.30 -16.39 -0.73
CA PHE A 164 16.32 -15.30 -1.70
C PHE A 164 17.11 -15.63 -2.97
N SER A 165 18.17 -16.44 -2.87
CA SER A 165 18.94 -16.95 -4.01
C SER A 165 18.12 -17.83 -4.98
N GLN A 166 16.99 -18.40 -4.52
CA GLN A 166 16.08 -19.19 -5.35
C GLN A 166 14.93 -18.37 -5.94
N THR A 167 14.90 -17.05 -5.69
CA THR A 167 13.82 -16.17 -6.19
C THR A 167 14.11 -15.67 -7.61
N PHE A 168 13.05 -15.23 -8.31
CA PHE A 168 13.22 -14.58 -9.62
C PHE A 168 14.10 -13.32 -9.55
N LEU A 169 14.16 -12.65 -8.40
CA LEU A 169 15.05 -11.51 -8.19
C LEU A 169 16.53 -11.92 -8.34
N ALA A 170 16.92 -13.07 -7.78
CA ALA A 170 18.30 -13.56 -7.86
C ALA A 170 18.74 -13.91 -9.28
N THR A 171 17.79 -14.15 -10.21
CA THR A 171 18.14 -14.35 -11.63
C THR A 171 18.46 -13.04 -12.36
N GLN A 172 18.13 -11.89 -11.78
CA GLN A 172 18.24 -10.57 -12.40
C GLN A 172 19.18 -9.62 -11.65
N MET A 173 19.62 -9.99 -10.44
CA MET A 173 20.48 -9.19 -9.57
C MET A 173 21.71 -10.00 -9.20
N ASP A 174 22.86 -9.33 -9.14
CA ASP A 174 24.10 -9.93 -8.67
C ASP A 174 23.98 -10.40 -7.21
N SER A 175 24.64 -11.51 -6.88
CA SER A 175 24.55 -12.13 -5.56
C SER A 175 25.08 -11.21 -4.46
N GLU A 176 26.19 -10.49 -4.69
CA GLU A 176 26.77 -9.60 -3.68
C GLU A 176 25.83 -8.43 -3.40
N MET A 177 25.21 -7.89 -4.45
CA MET A 177 24.23 -6.80 -4.32
C MET A 177 22.97 -7.27 -3.57
N LEU A 178 22.49 -8.48 -3.85
CA LEU A 178 21.34 -9.05 -3.14
C LEU A 178 21.66 -9.24 -1.65
N GLU A 179 22.83 -9.78 -1.31
CA GLU A 179 23.23 -9.97 0.08
C GLU A 179 23.34 -8.63 0.84
N ALA A 180 23.99 -7.62 0.24
CA ALA A 180 24.07 -6.29 0.83
C ALA A 180 22.68 -5.67 1.09
N ARG A 181 21.74 -5.84 0.15
CA ARG A 181 20.35 -5.39 0.31
C ARG A 181 19.63 -6.11 1.46
N LEU A 182 19.86 -7.41 1.61
CA LEU A 182 19.26 -8.18 2.70
C LEU A 182 19.81 -7.71 4.05
N ASP A 183 21.11 -7.44 4.15
CA ASP A 183 21.74 -6.91 5.36
C ASP A 183 21.18 -5.53 5.74
N ASP A 184 21.01 -4.63 4.77
CA ASP A 184 20.39 -3.32 4.99
C ASP A 184 18.96 -3.45 5.54
N VAL A 185 18.17 -4.35 4.96
CA VAL A 185 16.77 -4.59 5.37
C VAL A 185 16.69 -5.24 6.75
N ILE A 186 17.54 -6.23 7.04
CA ILE A 186 17.64 -6.86 8.37
C ILE A 186 18.06 -5.81 9.41
N GLY A 187 19.06 -5.00 9.08
CA GLY A 187 19.53 -3.89 9.92
C GLY A 187 18.41 -2.90 10.23
N TRP A 188 17.60 -2.55 9.24
CA TRP A 188 16.44 -1.69 9.43
C TRP A 188 15.38 -2.32 10.33
N LEU A 189 15.02 -3.59 10.11
CA LEU A 189 14.03 -4.29 10.93
C LEU A 189 14.48 -4.41 12.38
N ALA A 190 15.76 -4.67 12.62
CA ALA A 190 16.31 -4.76 13.96
C ALA A 190 16.31 -3.40 14.67
N THR A 191 16.76 -2.34 14.00
CA THR A 191 16.82 -0.98 14.55
C THR A 191 15.42 -0.45 14.89
N ASN A 192 14.41 -0.80 14.10
CA ASN A 192 13.03 -0.36 14.31
C ASN A 192 12.22 -1.26 15.27
N GLY A 193 12.86 -2.24 15.92
CA GLY A 193 12.24 -3.11 16.92
C GLY A 193 11.26 -4.12 16.33
N MET A 194 11.41 -4.51 15.07
CA MET A 194 10.60 -5.56 14.43
C MET A 194 11.19 -6.96 14.67
N ILE A 195 12.52 -7.05 14.71
CA ILE A 195 13.25 -8.28 15.03
C ILE A 195 14.36 -8.00 16.04
N THR A 196 14.82 -9.02 16.73
CA THR A 196 15.99 -8.99 17.62
C THR A 196 17.00 -10.02 17.15
N ARG A 197 18.30 -9.68 17.24
CA ARG A 197 19.39 -10.61 16.97
C ARG A 197 19.59 -11.51 18.19
N ALA A 198 19.34 -12.80 18.05
CA ALA A 198 19.47 -13.79 19.12
C ALA A 198 20.91 -14.32 19.29
N GLY A 199 21.80 -14.03 18.34
CA GLY A 199 23.21 -14.41 18.36
C GLY A 199 23.56 -15.51 17.36
N GLU A 200 24.82 -15.95 17.37
CA GLU A 200 25.29 -17.02 16.48
C GLU A 200 24.89 -18.40 17.00
N SER A 201 24.27 -19.22 16.14
CA SER A 201 23.89 -20.60 16.48
C SER A 201 24.94 -21.61 16.01
N GLY A 202 25.35 -22.50 16.91
CA GLY A 202 26.26 -23.61 16.61
C GLY A 202 25.66 -24.60 15.60
N GLU A 203 24.34 -24.82 15.64
CA GLU A 203 23.65 -25.72 14.72
C GLU A 203 23.69 -25.18 13.27
N VAL A 204 23.53 -23.86 13.11
CA VAL A 204 23.63 -23.20 11.80
C VAL A 204 25.07 -23.27 11.27
N LEU A 205 26.06 -23.06 12.14
CA LEU A 205 27.47 -23.25 11.77
C LEU A 205 27.77 -24.67 11.29
N GLU A 206 27.27 -25.69 11.98
CA GLU A 206 27.41 -27.08 11.54
C GLU A 206 26.70 -27.34 10.21
N ARG A 207 25.50 -26.78 10.02
CA ARG A 207 24.76 -26.88 8.75
C ARG A 207 25.52 -26.27 7.58
N ILE A 208 26.14 -25.11 7.79
CA ILE A 208 26.98 -24.44 6.77
C ILE A 208 28.21 -25.29 6.47
N LYS A 209 28.92 -25.78 7.49
CA LYS A 209 30.10 -26.65 7.32
C LYS A 209 29.77 -27.92 6.54
N ASN A 210 28.69 -28.61 6.93
CA ASN A 210 28.25 -29.82 6.24
C ASN A 210 27.92 -29.56 4.77
N ARG A 211 27.32 -28.40 4.44
CA ARG A 211 27.03 -28.01 3.05
C ARG A 211 28.32 -27.83 2.25
N LEU A 212 29.31 -27.15 2.81
CA LEU A 212 30.63 -26.96 2.21
C LEU A 212 31.33 -28.30 1.99
N ASP A 213 31.27 -29.22 2.96
CA ASP A 213 31.88 -30.55 2.86
C ASP A 213 31.21 -31.45 1.80
N THR A 214 29.90 -31.27 1.54
CA THR A 214 29.19 -31.99 0.46
C THR A 214 29.34 -31.37 -0.93
N THR A 215 29.82 -30.12 -1.02
CA THR A 215 30.11 -29.52 -2.31
C THR A 215 31.46 -30.08 -2.73
N GLU A 216 31.49 -31.04 -3.67
CA GLU A 216 32.76 -31.44 -4.30
C GLU A 216 33.40 -30.16 -4.84
N VAL A 217 34.39 -29.67 -4.11
CA VAL A 217 35.33 -28.68 -4.61
C VAL A 217 35.96 -29.38 -5.80
N GLN A 218 35.55 -29.03 -7.02
CA GLN A 218 36.52 -29.03 -8.09
C GLN A 218 37.57 -28.06 -7.59
N ASP A 219 38.66 -28.62 -7.05
CA ASP A 219 39.90 -27.89 -6.92
C ASP A 219 40.19 -27.39 -8.33
N GLU A 220 39.73 -26.19 -8.67
CA GLU A 220 40.49 -25.37 -9.60
C GLU A 220 41.81 -25.16 -8.88
N GLU A 221 42.74 -26.09 -9.11
CA GLU A 221 44.16 -25.87 -8.92
C GLU A 221 44.48 -24.61 -9.73
N TRP A 222 44.37 -23.46 -9.08
CA TRP A 222 45.06 -22.28 -9.52
C TRP A 222 46.52 -22.68 -9.56
N GLN A 223 47.00 -23.02 -10.75
CA GLN A 223 48.42 -23.24 -10.97
C GLN A 223 49.09 -21.90 -10.70
N ASP A 224 49.56 -21.73 -9.47
CA ASP A 224 50.42 -20.64 -9.01
C ASP A 224 51.83 -20.70 -9.67
N GLU A 225 51.96 -21.47 -10.75
CA GLU A 225 53.14 -21.47 -11.58
C GLU A 225 53.07 -20.28 -12.55
N LEU A 226 54.08 -19.42 -12.44
CA LEU A 226 54.33 -18.35 -13.41
C LEU A 226 54.23 -18.92 -14.82
N PRO A 227 53.35 -18.38 -15.68
CA PRO A 227 53.20 -18.88 -17.04
C PRO A 227 54.56 -18.93 -17.74
N ALA A 228 54.85 -19.99 -18.50
CA ALA A 228 56.15 -20.17 -19.16
C ALA A 228 56.61 -18.96 -20.02
N TRP A 229 55.66 -18.13 -20.49
CA TRP A 229 55.94 -16.88 -21.22
C TRP A 229 56.42 -15.72 -20.30
N ALA A 230 56.02 -15.72 -19.03
CA ALA A 230 56.49 -14.77 -18.02
C ALA A 230 57.94 -15.09 -17.59
N GLU A 231 58.31 -16.37 -17.48
CA GLU A 231 59.70 -16.78 -17.23
C GLU A 231 60.63 -16.44 -18.39
N THR A 232 60.17 -16.63 -19.64
CA THR A 232 60.97 -16.26 -20.83
C THR A 232 61.14 -14.76 -20.99
N SER A 233 60.22 -13.94 -20.45
CA SER A 233 60.32 -12.48 -20.50
C SER A 233 61.37 -11.92 -19.54
N ALA A 234 61.68 -12.62 -18.43
CA ALA A 234 62.72 -12.21 -17.47
C ALA A 234 64.16 -12.47 -17.95
N ALA A 235 64.34 -13.35 -18.95
CA ALA A 235 65.65 -13.77 -19.47
C ALA A 235 66.15 -12.95 -20.68
N VAL A 236 65.36 -11.99 -21.18
CA VAL A 236 65.78 -11.10 -22.29
C VAL A 236 66.64 -9.97 -21.71
N PRO A 237 67.95 -9.87 -22.04
CA PRO A 237 68.80 -8.81 -21.54
C PRO A 237 68.36 -7.47 -22.13
N GLY A 238 67.87 -6.57 -21.27
CA GLY A 238 67.42 -5.22 -21.66
C GLY A 238 66.00 -4.85 -21.25
N ILE A 239 65.24 -5.73 -20.59
CA ILE A 239 63.91 -5.43 -20.06
C ILE A 239 63.99 -5.28 -18.54
N GLU A 240 64.12 -4.04 -18.06
CA GLU A 240 63.89 -3.71 -16.64
C GLU A 240 62.42 -3.31 -16.45
N ILE A 241 61.72 -3.95 -15.51
CA ILE A 241 60.39 -3.50 -15.07
C ILE A 241 60.59 -2.19 -14.31
N SER A 242 60.49 -1.06 -15.03
CA SER A 242 60.54 0.25 -14.41
C SER A 242 59.27 0.45 -13.57
N LYS A 243 59.40 0.76 -12.28
CA LYS A 243 58.31 1.30 -11.45
C LYS A 243 58.03 2.76 -11.83
N THR A 244 57.83 3.04 -13.12
CA THR A 244 57.44 4.38 -13.57
C THR A 244 55.92 4.49 -13.50
N GLY A 245 55.44 4.97 -12.35
CA GLY A 245 54.12 5.60 -12.31
C GLY A 245 54.06 6.62 -13.44
N HIS A 246 53.12 6.45 -14.36
CA HIS A 246 52.89 7.41 -15.42
C HIS A 246 52.37 8.70 -14.78
N VAL A 247 53.28 9.62 -14.50
CA VAL A 247 52.94 11.01 -14.19
C VAL A 247 52.54 11.64 -15.52
N HIS A 248 51.24 11.68 -15.80
CA HIS A 248 50.71 12.55 -16.83
C HIS A 248 51.10 14.00 -16.48
N SER A 249 52.14 14.54 -17.13
CA SER A 249 52.49 15.95 -16.98
C SER A 249 51.48 16.80 -17.75
N THR A 250 50.43 17.24 -17.08
CA THR A 250 49.53 18.26 -17.61
C THR A 250 50.25 19.61 -17.63
N SER A 251 50.21 20.36 -18.72
CA SER A 251 50.75 21.72 -18.83
C SER A 251 49.90 22.79 -18.13
N LEU A 252 49.01 22.38 -17.22
CA LEU A 252 48.08 23.27 -16.53
C LEU A 252 48.74 23.78 -15.25
N PRO A 253 48.63 25.09 -14.94
CA PRO A 253 49.07 25.62 -13.66
C PRO A 253 48.27 24.99 -12.50
N PRO A 254 48.89 24.76 -11.33
CA PRO A 254 48.24 24.13 -10.20
C PRO A 254 47.03 24.94 -9.72
N ARG A 255 45.92 24.24 -9.47
CA ARG A 255 44.64 24.82 -9.05
C ARG A 255 44.83 25.62 -7.75
N ARG A 256 44.50 26.91 -7.77
CA ARG A 256 44.41 27.75 -6.56
C ARG A 256 42.97 27.77 -6.07
N GLY A 257 42.59 26.73 -5.33
CA GLY A 257 41.27 26.58 -4.70
C GLY A 257 40.96 25.11 -4.44
N PRO A 258 40.13 24.79 -3.43
CA PRO A 258 39.76 23.41 -3.12
C PRO A 258 39.06 22.75 -4.31
N ALA A 259 39.22 21.44 -4.43
CA ALA A 259 38.49 20.68 -5.43
C ALA A 259 36.99 20.81 -5.17
N ILE A 260 36.27 21.53 -6.04
CA ILE A 260 34.81 21.52 -6.04
C ILE A 260 34.39 20.19 -6.67
N PHE A 261 34.37 19.12 -5.86
CA PHE A 261 33.26 18.18 -5.98
C PHE A 261 32.09 18.82 -5.25
N GLY A 262 30.87 18.47 -5.63
CA GLY A 262 29.68 18.78 -4.83
C GLY A 262 29.78 18.09 -3.47
N PHE A 263 30.53 18.68 -2.53
CA PHE A 263 30.68 18.18 -1.18
C PHE A 263 29.66 18.85 -0.28
N ARG A 264 28.77 18.04 0.31
CA ARG A 264 28.15 18.36 1.59
C ARG A 264 29.25 18.45 2.64
N LYS A 265 29.11 19.36 3.61
CA LYS A 265 30.04 19.40 4.76
C LYS A 265 29.96 18.06 5.50
N ALA A 266 31.10 17.50 5.89
CA ALA A 266 31.16 16.31 6.75
C ALA A 266 30.38 16.49 8.08
N SER A 267 30.16 17.73 8.52
CA SER A 267 29.30 18.05 9.67
C SER A 267 27.80 17.84 9.42
N GLN A 268 27.37 17.64 8.17
CA GLN A 268 26.00 17.30 7.78
C GLN A 268 25.83 15.81 7.47
N GLN A 269 26.90 15.04 7.53
CA GLN A 269 26.83 13.59 7.49
C GLN A 269 26.53 13.18 8.93
N LEU A 270 25.25 12.89 9.20
CA LEU A 270 24.91 12.05 10.35
C LEU A 270 25.79 10.81 10.20
N ALA A 271 26.69 10.59 11.15
CA ALA A 271 27.49 9.38 11.21
C ALA A 271 26.49 8.23 11.39
N GLN A 272 26.04 7.67 10.27
CA GLN A 272 25.33 6.41 10.29
C GLN A 272 26.41 5.40 10.70
N GLU A 273 26.21 4.75 11.85
CA GLU A 273 27.06 3.63 12.23
C GLU A 273 27.08 2.66 11.04
N GLU A 274 28.27 2.28 10.56
CA GLU A 274 28.37 1.23 9.54
C GLU A 274 27.74 -0.03 10.14
N ILE A 275 26.56 -0.40 9.63
CA ILE A 275 25.94 -1.67 9.96
C ILE A 275 26.82 -2.72 9.30
N LEU A 276 27.69 -3.34 10.11
CA LEU A 276 28.47 -4.47 9.66
C LEU A 276 27.50 -5.59 9.25
N PRO A 277 27.79 -6.32 8.16
CA PRO A 277 26.97 -7.44 7.76
C PRO A 277 26.93 -8.48 8.89
N ASP A 278 25.75 -9.05 9.11
CA ASP A 278 25.59 -10.08 10.12
C ASP A 278 26.37 -11.35 9.72
N SER A 279 26.89 -12.07 10.70
CA SER A 279 27.49 -13.39 10.48
C SER A 279 26.48 -14.35 9.85
N ALA A 280 26.94 -15.25 8.97
CA ALA A 280 26.06 -16.22 8.31
C ALA A 280 25.32 -17.14 9.30
N ALA A 281 25.85 -17.31 10.52
CA ALA A 281 25.25 -18.08 11.60
C ALA A 281 24.34 -17.27 12.53
N MET A 282 24.15 -15.98 12.26
CA MET A 282 23.29 -15.11 13.07
C MET A 282 21.84 -15.59 13.00
N THR A 283 21.19 -15.62 14.16
CA THR A 283 19.77 -15.96 14.32
C THR A 283 18.94 -14.74 14.74
N TYR A 284 17.67 -14.76 14.38
CA TYR A 284 16.72 -13.67 14.51
C TYR A 284 15.44 -14.15 15.18
N GLU A 285 14.97 -13.39 16.16
CA GLU A 285 13.66 -13.61 16.79
C GLU A 285 12.75 -12.42 16.47
N PRO A 286 11.48 -12.66 16.11
CA PRO A 286 10.52 -11.56 15.91
C PRO A 286 10.13 -10.95 17.27
N THR A 287 10.06 -9.62 17.33
CA THR A 287 9.49 -8.95 18.50
C THR A 287 7.96 -9.11 18.52
N ALA A 288 7.31 -8.76 19.65
CA ALA A 288 5.85 -8.72 19.71
C ALA A 288 5.26 -7.79 18.63
N LEU A 289 5.88 -6.62 18.41
CA LEU A 289 5.50 -5.69 17.35
C LEU A 289 5.69 -6.31 15.96
N GLY A 290 6.88 -6.84 15.65
CA GLY A 290 7.16 -7.42 14.34
C GLY A 290 6.29 -8.62 14.01
N GLN A 291 6.04 -9.49 15.00
CA GLN A 291 5.12 -10.60 14.85
C GLN A 291 3.69 -10.12 14.55
N ARG A 292 3.26 -9.03 15.19
CA ARG A 292 1.92 -8.49 14.97
C ARG A 292 1.77 -7.81 13.62
N VAL A 293 2.75 -7.01 13.22
CA VAL A 293 2.82 -6.37 11.90
C VAL A 293 2.75 -7.41 10.78
N ALA A 294 3.53 -8.49 10.88
CA ALA A 294 3.50 -9.59 9.92
C ALA A 294 2.10 -10.27 9.83
N ARG A 295 1.48 -10.57 10.98
CA ARG A 295 0.15 -11.21 11.03
C ARG A 295 -0.98 -10.30 10.51
N LEU A 296 -0.81 -8.99 10.65
CA LEU A 296 -1.76 -8.00 10.15
C LEU A 296 -1.58 -7.70 8.66
N TYR A 297 -0.56 -8.27 8.02
CA TYR A 297 -0.16 -7.99 6.63
C TYR A 297 0.16 -6.50 6.40
N LEU A 298 0.67 -5.82 7.41
CA LEU A 298 1.10 -4.43 7.31
C LEU A 298 2.51 -4.34 6.75
N ASN A 299 2.78 -3.25 6.04
CA ASN A 299 4.15 -2.85 5.77
C ASN A 299 4.87 -2.55 7.10
N PRO A 300 6.11 -3.02 7.32
CA PRO A 300 6.89 -2.70 8.52
C PRO A 300 7.01 -1.19 8.81
N ILE A 301 7.12 -0.37 7.76
CA ILE A 301 7.14 1.09 7.89
C ILE A 301 5.82 1.61 8.47
N SER A 302 4.67 1.11 7.98
CA SER A 302 3.35 1.44 8.53
C SER A 302 3.25 1.01 9.99
N GLY A 303 3.73 -0.20 10.31
CA GLY A 303 3.74 -0.72 11.68
C GLY A 303 4.51 0.18 12.63
N ARG A 304 5.70 0.66 12.21
CA ARG A 304 6.52 1.58 13.00
C ARG A 304 5.86 2.95 13.17
N ILE A 305 5.36 3.55 12.09
CA ILE A 305 4.64 4.85 12.14
C ILE A 305 3.45 4.76 13.10
N ILE A 306 2.66 3.68 13.02
CA ILE A 306 1.52 3.46 13.90
C ILE A 306 1.96 3.34 15.35
N HIS A 307 2.96 2.50 15.63
CA HIS A 307 3.48 2.31 16.99
C HIS A 307 3.96 3.64 17.60
N ASP A 308 4.76 4.41 16.85
CA ASP A 308 5.32 5.67 17.35
C ASP A 308 4.25 6.73 17.56
N GLY A 309 3.28 6.84 16.65
CA GLY A 309 2.16 7.77 16.84
C GLY A 309 1.23 7.38 18.01
N LEU A 310 1.10 6.09 18.31
CA LEU A 310 0.38 5.63 19.50
C LEU A 310 1.16 5.89 20.78
N ALA A 311 2.50 5.82 20.75
CA ALA A 311 3.35 6.23 21.87
C ALA A 311 3.14 7.72 22.18
N VAL A 312 3.17 8.59 21.15
CA VAL A 312 2.86 10.03 21.30
C VAL A 312 1.46 10.23 21.89
N ALA A 313 0.46 9.47 21.43
CA ALA A 313 -0.89 9.56 21.99
C ALA A 313 -0.93 9.18 23.48
N MET A 314 -0.13 8.20 23.92
CA MET A 314 0.00 7.84 25.33
C MET A 314 0.74 8.91 26.13
N ASP A 315 1.77 9.53 25.57
CA ASP A 315 2.49 10.65 26.20
C ASP A 315 1.58 11.87 26.41
N VAL A 316 0.71 12.18 25.45
CA VAL A 316 -0.32 13.22 25.58
C VAL A 316 -1.33 12.87 26.68
N LEU A 317 -1.85 11.63 26.69
CA LEU A 317 -2.85 11.22 27.68
C LEU A 317 -2.29 11.18 29.11
N THR A 318 -1.01 10.80 29.26
CA THR A 318 -0.31 10.80 30.56
C THR A 318 0.11 12.20 31.02
N GLY A 319 0.04 13.20 30.14
CA GLY A 319 0.42 14.58 30.41
C GLY A 319 1.93 14.84 30.30
N SER A 320 2.70 13.92 29.70
CA SER A 320 4.12 14.13 29.39
C SER A 320 4.31 15.07 28.20
N ASP A 321 3.34 15.10 27.29
CA ASP A 321 3.27 16.04 26.16
C ASP A 321 2.12 17.04 26.40
N GLU A 322 2.46 18.30 26.63
CA GLU A 322 1.51 19.40 26.88
C GLU A 322 1.09 20.13 25.59
N ILE A 323 1.67 19.77 24.43
CA ILE A 323 1.49 20.47 23.16
C ILE A 323 0.41 19.80 22.31
N HIS A 324 0.50 18.47 22.19
CA HIS A 324 -0.37 17.70 21.32
C HIS A 324 -1.71 17.32 21.98
N GLN A 325 -2.66 16.90 21.15
CA GLN A 325 -4.02 16.52 21.51
C GLN A 325 -4.39 15.20 20.84
N VAL A 326 -5.00 14.28 21.57
CA VAL A 326 -5.59 13.07 20.97
C VAL A 326 -7.03 13.33 20.54
N SER A 327 -7.33 13.08 19.27
CA SER A 327 -8.68 13.20 18.72
C SER A 327 -9.01 12.09 17.71
N PRO A 328 -10.28 11.91 17.33
CA PRO A 328 -10.64 11.03 16.23
C PRO A 328 -9.99 11.43 14.90
N LEU A 329 -9.81 12.73 14.64
CA LEU A 329 -9.16 13.23 13.44
C LEU A 329 -7.66 12.91 13.45
N GLY A 330 -6.99 13.10 14.59
CA GLY A 330 -5.58 12.76 14.77
C GLY A 330 -5.29 11.28 14.53
N LEU A 331 -6.18 10.39 14.98
CA LEU A 331 -6.08 8.95 14.71
C LEU A 331 -6.31 8.59 13.24
N LEU A 332 -7.24 9.28 12.56
CA LEU A 332 -7.42 9.12 11.11
C LEU A 332 -6.22 9.66 10.32
N HIS A 333 -5.64 10.77 10.78
CA HIS A 333 -4.45 11.37 10.21
C HIS A 333 -3.25 10.43 10.37
N LEU A 334 -3.03 9.84 11.55
CA LEU A 334 -2.02 8.82 11.79
C LEU A 334 -2.17 7.64 10.81
N ALA A 335 -3.40 7.14 10.59
CA ALA A 335 -3.64 6.07 9.62
C ALA A 335 -3.29 6.54 8.21
N SER A 336 -3.66 7.78 7.88
CA SER A 336 -3.38 8.40 6.59
C SER A 336 -1.90 8.66 6.35
N CYS A 337 -1.03 8.74 7.37
CA CYS A 337 0.42 8.94 7.23
C CYS A 337 1.18 7.69 6.76
N THR A 338 0.57 6.52 6.92
CA THR A 338 1.19 5.23 6.57
C THR A 338 1.30 5.03 5.05
N PRO A 339 2.33 4.30 4.55
CA PRO A 339 2.42 3.96 3.12
C PRO A 339 1.27 3.07 2.63
N ASP A 340 0.62 2.32 3.52
CA ASP A 340 -0.54 1.46 3.19
C ASP A 340 -1.83 2.25 2.92
N PHE A 341 -1.88 3.54 3.28
CA PHE A 341 -3.01 4.41 2.95
C PHE A 341 -2.84 5.08 1.59
N ILE A 342 -3.82 4.89 0.70
CA ILE A 342 -3.80 5.53 -0.62
C ILE A 342 -4.32 6.96 -0.52
N ALA A 343 -3.41 7.93 -0.58
CA ALA A 343 -3.74 9.36 -0.55
C ALA A 343 -4.66 9.80 -1.71
N MET A 344 -5.35 10.93 -1.54
CA MET A 344 -6.26 11.49 -2.54
C MET A 344 -5.68 12.75 -3.18
N TRP A 345 -5.90 12.95 -4.48
CA TRP A 345 -5.41 14.17 -5.16
C TRP A 345 -6.35 15.36 -4.92
N PRO A 346 -5.87 16.48 -4.34
CA PRO A 346 -6.64 17.69 -4.19
C PRO A 346 -6.73 18.46 -5.52
N ARG A 347 -7.90 19.03 -5.79
CA ARG A 347 -8.11 19.99 -6.88
C ARG A 347 -7.70 21.37 -6.42
N LYS A 348 -7.32 22.24 -7.36
CA LYS A 348 -6.91 23.63 -7.10
C LYS A 348 -7.85 24.39 -6.14
N GLU A 349 -9.16 24.18 -6.30
CA GLU A 349 -10.21 24.84 -5.50
C GLU A 349 -10.30 24.34 -4.04
N GLU A 350 -9.76 23.15 -3.77
CA GLU A 350 -9.80 22.51 -2.44
C GLU A 350 -8.56 22.84 -1.60
N TRP A 351 -7.48 23.35 -2.22
CA TRP A 351 -6.19 23.55 -1.56
C TRP A 351 -6.28 24.49 -0.36
N ASP A 352 -6.96 25.63 -0.50
CA ASP A 352 -7.03 26.62 0.57
C ASP A 352 -7.78 26.08 1.79
N ILE A 353 -8.84 25.29 1.56
CA ILE A 353 -9.61 24.63 2.62
C ILE A 353 -8.74 23.59 3.34
N ILE A 354 -8.06 22.73 2.58
CA ILE A 354 -7.20 21.69 3.13
C ILE A 354 -6.08 22.31 3.97
N GLN A 355 -5.44 23.36 3.46
CA GLN A 355 -4.40 24.08 4.19
C GLN A 355 -4.92 24.68 5.49
N ALA A 356 -6.08 25.34 5.46
CA ALA A 356 -6.69 25.88 6.67
C ALA A 356 -6.94 24.78 7.73
N GLU A 357 -7.47 23.63 7.32
CA GLU A 357 -7.70 22.49 8.20
C GLU A 357 -6.39 21.89 8.75
N ILE A 358 -5.33 21.83 7.94
CA ILE A 358 -4.01 21.39 8.42
C ILE A 358 -3.52 22.28 9.57
N HIS A 359 -3.62 23.60 9.42
CA HIS A 359 -3.18 24.54 10.45
C HIS A 359 -4.08 24.49 11.70
N ASN A 360 -5.39 24.30 11.53
CA ASN A 360 -6.32 24.21 12.65
C ASN A 360 -6.10 22.96 13.50
N HIS A 361 -5.70 21.86 12.87
CA HIS A 361 -5.54 20.55 13.50
C HIS A 361 -4.09 20.15 13.75
N GLU A 362 -3.14 21.06 13.62
CA GLU A 362 -1.69 20.78 13.75
C GLU A 362 -1.35 20.08 15.09
N ARG A 363 -1.99 20.51 16.18
CA ARG A 363 -1.81 19.90 17.51
C ARG A 363 -2.34 18.48 17.63
N GLU A 364 -3.17 18.04 16.69
CA GLU A 364 -3.78 16.71 16.70
C GLU A 364 -2.95 15.68 15.92
N PHE A 365 -1.89 16.11 15.23
CA PHE A 365 -1.05 15.21 14.45
C PHE A 365 -0.13 14.40 15.36
N LEU A 366 -0.21 13.07 15.22
CA LEU A 366 0.57 12.11 16.00
C LEU A 366 1.79 11.59 15.23
N ALA A 367 1.87 11.85 13.92
CA ALA A 367 2.97 11.42 13.06
C ALA A 367 3.06 12.30 11.80
N GLU A 368 4.24 12.27 11.17
CA GLU A 368 4.45 12.87 9.86
C GLU A 368 4.23 11.84 8.72
N PRO A 369 3.68 12.26 7.57
CA PRO A 369 3.60 11.48 6.35
C PRO A 369 4.95 10.95 5.87
N VAL A 370 4.98 9.68 5.47
CA VAL A 370 6.19 9.06 4.91
C VAL A 370 6.70 9.74 3.62
N ASP A 371 5.81 10.35 2.84
CA ASP A 371 6.12 11.05 1.58
C ASP A 371 6.16 12.57 1.73
N LEU A 372 6.00 13.10 2.95
CA LEU A 372 5.93 14.53 3.25
C LEU A 372 4.80 15.28 2.50
N ASP A 373 3.81 14.55 1.97
CA ASP A 373 2.69 15.09 1.19
C ASP A 373 1.42 15.18 2.06
N GLN A 374 1.43 16.17 2.96
CA GLN A 374 0.38 16.37 3.97
C GLN A 374 -1.00 16.63 3.34
N GLU A 375 -1.05 17.38 2.25
CA GLU A 375 -2.29 17.86 1.66
C GLU A 375 -3.11 16.73 1.03
N ARG A 376 -2.46 15.80 0.34
CA ARG A 376 -3.14 14.64 -0.25
C ARG A 376 -3.64 13.66 0.79
N ARG A 377 -2.91 13.51 1.89
CA ARG A 377 -3.30 12.67 3.01
C ARG A 377 -4.44 13.30 3.80
N MET A 378 -4.33 14.61 4.07
CA MET A 378 -5.37 15.38 4.75
C MET A 378 -6.68 15.37 3.98
N LYS A 379 -6.66 15.50 2.64
CA LYS A 379 -7.89 15.33 1.83
C LYS A 379 -8.59 14.00 2.14
N GLY A 380 -7.81 12.91 2.24
CA GLY A 380 -8.34 11.60 2.61
C GLY A 380 -8.99 11.60 4.00
N VAL A 381 -8.34 12.23 4.98
CA VAL A 381 -8.84 12.37 6.36
C VAL A 381 -10.15 13.16 6.40
N LEU A 382 -10.23 14.32 5.73
CA LEU A 382 -11.42 15.18 5.71
C LEU A 382 -12.62 14.51 5.02
N VAL A 383 -12.36 13.72 3.98
CA VAL A 383 -13.39 12.88 3.33
C VAL A 383 -13.89 11.80 4.29
N LEU A 384 -13.00 11.14 5.03
CA LEU A 384 -13.35 10.13 6.03
C LEU A 384 -14.11 10.75 7.21
N GLN A 385 -13.75 11.96 7.62
CA GLN A 385 -14.44 12.73 8.64
C GLN A 385 -15.87 13.07 8.19
N SER A 386 -16.02 13.64 7.00
CA SER A 386 -17.34 13.91 6.41
C SER A 386 -18.18 12.63 6.27
N TRP A 387 -17.54 11.49 6.00
CA TRP A 387 -18.19 10.19 5.94
C TRP A 387 -18.75 9.74 7.30
N ILE A 388 -17.97 9.86 8.39
CA ILE A 388 -18.43 9.51 9.75
C ILE A 388 -19.40 10.54 10.33
N ASP A 389 -19.39 11.77 9.83
CA ASP A 389 -20.36 12.82 10.18
C ASP A 389 -21.69 12.70 9.40
N GLU A 390 -21.84 11.62 8.64
CA GLU A 390 -23.05 11.21 7.92
C GLU A 390 -23.41 12.07 6.69
N SER A 391 -22.44 12.79 6.13
CA SER A 391 -22.64 13.51 4.87
C SER A 391 -23.09 12.54 3.77
N LYS A 392 -24.10 12.97 2.99
CA LYS A 392 -24.64 12.17 1.89
C LYS A 392 -23.59 12.05 0.78
N MET A 393 -23.69 10.98 -0.01
CA MET A 393 -22.76 10.79 -1.13
C MET A 393 -22.80 11.95 -2.14
N GLU A 394 -23.96 12.55 -2.35
CA GLU A 394 -24.11 13.73 -3.24
C GLU A 394 -23.40 14.97 -2.68
N GLU A 395 -23.32 15.11 -1.35
CA GLU A 395 -22.61 16.21 -0.67
C GLU A 395 -21.10 15.98 -0.77
N LEU A 396 -20.63 14.75 -0.51
CA LEU A 396 -19.23 14.35 -0.68
C LEU A 396 -18.74 14.55 -2.14
N GLU A 397 -19.56 14.15 -3.13
CA GLU A 397 -19.28 14.38 -4.54
C GLU A 397 -19.16 15.88 -4.87
N ARG A 398 -19.97 16.73 -4.23
CA ARG A 398 -20.00 18.17 -4.48
C ARG A 398 -18.84 18.90 -3.80
N GLU A 399 -18.53 18.54 -2.55
CA GLU A 399 -17.56 19.25 -1.71
C GLU A 399 -16.12 18.81 -1.97
N TRP A 400 -15.90 17.51 -2.16
CA TRP A 400 -14.54 16.94 -2.25
C TRP A 400 -14.21 16.36 -3.64
N ASN A 401 -15.16 16.43 -4.57
CA ASN A 401 -15.09 15.79 -5.88
C ASN A 401 -14.60 14.33 -5.79
N VAL A 402 -15.13 13.57 -4.84
CA VAL A 402 -14.80 12.15 -4.68
C VAL A 402 -15.89 11.27 -5.26
N GLN A 403 -15.51 10.11 -5.77
CA GLN A 403 -16.44 9.15 -6.33
C GLN A 403 -16.79 8.06 -5.29
N PRO A 404 -17.96 7.38 -5.39
CA PRO A 404 -18.36 6.36 -4.42
C PRO A 404 -17.33 5.24 -4.22
N GLY A 405 -16.65 4.82 -5.29
CA GLY A 405 -15.58 3.83 -5.24
C GLY A 405 -14.30 4.33 -4.57
N ASP A 406 -14.00 5.64 -4.70
CA ASP A 406 -12.87 6.26 -4.02
C ASP A 406 -13.09 6.29 -2.51
N VAL A 407 -14.28 6.75 -2.08
CA VAL A 407 -14.67 6.78 -0.66
C VAL A 407 -14.64 5.37 -0.08
N ARG A 408 -15.23 4.38 -0.77
CA ARG A 408 -15.26 3.00 -0.27
C ARG A 408 -13.86 2.43 -0.09
N SER A 409 -12.96 2.64 -1.05
CA SER A 409 -11.57 2.18 -0.95
C SER A 409 -10.85 2.79 0.25
N ARG A 410 -11.04 4.09 0.54
CA ARG A 410 -10.40 4.73 1.71
C ARG A 410 -11.04 4.32 3.03
N VAL A 411 -12.34 4.08 3.04
CA VAL A 411 -13.03 3.52 4.21
C VAL A 411 -12.49 2.12 4.52
N ASP A 412 -12.33 1.26 3.51
CA ASP A 412 -11.81 -0.10 3.70
C ASP A 412 -10.36 -0.11 4.21
N LEU A 413 -9.50 0.78 3.66
CA LEU A 413 -8.12 0.94 4.14
C LEU A 413 -8.06 1.51 5.56
N ALA A 414 -8.80 2.59 5.84
CA ALA A 414 -8.82 3.20 7.16
C ALA A 414 -9.42 2.25 8.21
N GLU A 415 -10.44 1.46 7.85
CA GLU A 415 -10.99 0.41 8.71
C GLU A 415 -9.91 -0.62 9.08
N TRP A 416 -9.18 -1.14 8.10
CA TRP A 416 -8.11 -2.10 8.35
C TRP A 416 -6.95 -1.50 9.17
N LEU A 417 -6.53 -0.27 8.87
CA LEU A 417 -5.47 0.42 9.61
C LEU A 417 -5.87 0.74 11.05
N LEU A 418 -7.11 1.19 11.30
CA LEU A 418 -7.60 1.42 12.67
C LEU A 418 -7.76 0.11 13.44
N TYR A 419 -8.14 -0.98 12.77
CA TYR A 419 -8.09 -2.31 13.36
C TYR A 419 -6.66 -2.67 13.76
N ALA A 420 -5.69 -2.46 12.87
CA ALA A 420 -4.29 -2.74 13.16
C ALA A 420 -3.73 -1.90 14.30
N MET A 421 -4.03 -0.59 14.35
CA MET A 421 -3.68 0.30 15.46
C MET A 421 -4.18 -0.23 16.80
N ARG A 422 -5.45 -0.67 16.83
CA ARG A 422 -6.04 -1.26 18.04
C ARG A 422 -5.29 -2.51 18.47
N GLU A 423 -4.96 -3.39 17.53
CA GLU A 423 -4.27 -4.65 17.84
C GLU A 423 -2.83 -4.42 18.29
N ILE A 424 -2.10 -3.50 17.65
CA ILE A 424 -0.74 -3.11 18.06
C ILE A 424 -0.78 -2.53 19.48
N LEU A 425 -1.64 -1.54 19.73
CA LEU A 425 -1.78 -0.93 21.05
C LEU A 425 -2.19 -1.97 22.11
N ALA A 426 -3.11 -2.87 21.76
CA ALA A 426 -3.64 -3.85 22.71
C ALA A 426 -2.57 -4.85 23.18
N GLU A 427 -1.58 -5.19 22.36
CA GLU A 427 -0.51 -6.13 22.70
C GLU A 427 0.76 -5.44 23.22
N ASP A 428 0.80 -4.10 23.21
CA ASP A 428 1.93 -3.33 23.72
C ASP A 428 1.94 -3.27 25.26
N ASP A 429 2.84 -4.05 25.86
CA ASP A 429 3.01 -4.09 27.31
C ASP A 429 3.75 -2.87 27.86
N GLU A 430 4.55 -2.16 27.08
CA GLU A 430 5.28 -0.98 27.53
C GLU A 430 4.31 0.20 27.71
N MET A 431 3.50 0.47 26.69
CA MET A 431 2.44 1.49 26.76
C MET A 431 1.40 1.17 27.83
N ARG A 432 1.08 -0.12 28.03
CA ARG A 432 0.16 -0.54 29.10
C ARG A 432 0.73 -0.28 30.50
N ARG A 433 2.06 -0.36 30.68
CA ARG A 433 2.72 -0.09 31.97
C ARG A 433 2.76 1.40 32.31
N MET A 434 2.71 2.30 31.32
CA MET A 434 2.64 3.75 31.55
C MET A 434 1.40 4.12 32.37
N ASP A 435 0.21 3.79 31.86
CA ASP A 435 -1.05 3.90 32.60
C ASP A 435 -2.08 2.89 32.05
N PRO A 436 -2.46 1.85 32.82
CA PRO A 436 -3.40 0.82 32.36
C PRO A 436 -4.82 1.35 32.08
N HIS A 437 -5.25 2.41 32.76
CA HIS A 437 -6.59 2.98 32.58
C HIS A 437 -6.67 3.80 31.29
N LEU A 438 -5.69 4.70 31.07
CA LEU A 438 -5.61 5.52 29.87
C LEU A 438 -5.33 4.67 28.63
N HIS A 439 -4.48 3.65 28.74
CA HIS A 439 -4.25 2.66 27.69
C HIS A 439 -5.56 2.01 27.24
N LYS A 440 -6.35 1.50 28.20
CA LYS A 440 -7.65 0.89 27.92
C LYS A 440 -8.62 1.91 27.30
N GLN A 441 -8.61 3.16 27.73
CA GLN A 441 -9.43 4.23 27.16
C GLN A 441 -9.06 4.50 25.69
N LEU A 442 -7.76 4.55 25.36
CA LEU A 442 -7.30 4.74 24.00
C LEU A 442 -7.70 3.56 23.09
N VAL A 443 -7.52 2.32 23.55
CA VAL A 443 -7.98 1.11 22.83
C VAL A 443 -9.49 1.16 22.54
N VAL A 444 -10.31 1.59 23.52
CA VAL A 444 -11.76 1.74 23.34
C VAL A 444 -12.09 2.84 22.33
N SER A 445 -11.40 3.98 22.39
CA SER A 445 -11.57 5.11 21.47
C SER A 445 -11.25 4.71 20.02
N ILE A 446 -10.13 4.03 19.79
CA ILE A 446 -9.77 3.50 18.45
C ILE A 446 -10.81 2.47 17.99
N SER A 447 -11.27 1.58 18.89
CA SER A 447 -12.30 0.61 18.55
C SER A 447 -13.66 1.24 18.24
N GLU A 448 -13.99 2.39 18.84
CA GLU A 448 -15.17 3.16 18.50
C GLU A 448 -15.03 3.78 17.10
N LEU A 449 -13.92 4.47 16.85
CA LEU A 449 -13.62 5.11 15.56
C LEU A 449 -13.60 4.09 14.41
N HIS A 450 -13.00 2.92 14.61
CA HIS A 450 -13.01 1.82 13.65
C HIS A 450 -14.45 1.42 13.24
N ARG A 451 -15.39 1.35 14.20
CA ARG A 451 -16.80 1.06 13.90
C ARG A 451 -17.50 2.23 13.21
N ARG A 452 -17.19 3.47 13.61
CA ARG A 452 -17.71 4.69 12.96
C ARG A 452 -17.30 4.76 11.50
N ILE A 453 -16.05 4.44 11.17
CA ILE A 453 -15.53 4.41 9.79
C ILE A 453 -16.20 3.31 8.97
N ARG A 454 -16.22 2.07 9.47
CA ARG A 454 -16.88 0.93 8.80
C ARG A 454 -18.31 1.26 8.36
N HIS A 455 -19.04 1.94 9.23
CA HIS A 455 -20.48 2.20 9.05
C HIS A 455 -20.82 3.60 8.52
N GLY A 456 -19.87 4.54 8.57
CA GLY A 456 -20.07 5.93 8.17
C GLY A 456 -21.07 6.66 9.04
N CYS A 457 -20.95 6.53 10.35
CA CYS A 457 -21.91 7.08 11.28
C CYS A 457 -21.28 7.71 12.52
N LYS A 458 -22.04 8.58 13.17
CA LYS A 458 -21.71 9.13 14.49
C LYS A 458 -21.84 8.04 15.57
N SER A 459 -21.32 8.35 16.75
CA SER A 459 -21.21 7.41 17.88
C SER A 459 -22.58 6.95 18.40
N ASP A 460 -23.60 7.80 18.34
CA ASP A 460 -24.98 7.52 18.72
C ASP A 460 -25.63 6.39 17.89
N LEU A 461 -25.27 6.26 16.61
CA LEU A 461 -25.83 5.24 15.73
C LEU A 461 -25.19 3.85 15.86
N LEU A 462 -24.06 3.73 16.57
CA LEU A 462 -23.32 2.46 16.66
C LEU A 462 -24.15 1.31 17.25
N GLY A 463 -25.13 1.61 18.11
CA GLY A 463 -26.06 0.62 18.65
C GLY A 463 -26.97 0.00 17.58
N LEU A 464 -27.40 0.80 16.59
CA LEU A 464 -28.37 0.40 15.57
C LEU A 464 -27.73 -0.24 14.35
N VAL A 465 -26.57 0.25 13.90
CA VAL A 465 -25.95 -0.22 12.64
C VAL A 465 -25.42 -1.67 12.75
N THR A 466 -25.31 -2.20 13.98
CA THR A 466 -25.03 -3.63 14.19
C THR A 466 -26.15 -4.55 13.69
N ILE A 467 -27.36 -4.03 13.49
CA ILE A 467 -28.51 -4.80 13.02
C ILE A 467 -28.40 -4.99 11.51
N ARG A 468 -28.39 -6.24 11.06
CA ARG A 468 -28.31 -6.56 9.63
C ARG A 468 -29.48 -5.93 8.87
N GLY A 469 -29.16 -5.18 7.82
CA GLY A 469 -30.16 -4.48 7.00
C GLY A 469 -30.42 -3.04 7.41
N VAL A 470 -29.86 -2.58 8.54
CA VAL A 470 -29.85 -1.17 8.95
C VAL A 470 -28.49 -0.57 8.58
N GLY A 471 -28.48 0.37 7.64
CA GLY A 471 -27.30 1.21 7.35
C GLY A 471 -27.43 2.59 7.99
N ARG A 472 -26.42 3.46 7.84
CA ARG A 472 -26.39 4.81 8.43
C ARG A 472 -27.66 5.63 8.22
N THR A 473 -28.20 5.65 7.00
CA THR A 473 -29.42 6.42 6.67
C THR A 473 -30.64 5.89 7.41
N ARG A 474 -30.83 4.57 7.44
CA ARG A 474 -31.95 3.93 8.14
C ARG A 474 -31.81 4.08 9.66
N ALA A 475 -30.60 3.96 10.20
CA ALA A 475 -30.34 4.19 11.61
C ALA A 475 -30.70 5.63 12.01
N ARG A 476 -30.31 6.62 11.20
CA ARG A 476 -30.66 8.04 11.46
C ARG A 476 -32.16 8.30 11.36
N GLU A 477 -32.87 7.68 10.41
CA GLU A 477 -34.33 7.75 10.31
C GLU A 477 -35.03 7.17 11.56
N MET A 478 -34.53 6.04 12.07
CA MET A 478 -35.04 5.42 13.29
C MET A 478 -34.84 6.31 14.53
N VAL A 479 -33.65 6.90 14.70
CA VAL A 479 -33.38 7.86 15.78
C VAL A 479 -34.29 9.08 15.67
N ASN A 480 -34.41 9.68 14.49
CA ASN A 480 -35.18 10.91 14.31
C ASN A 480 -36.69 10.73 14.51
N LEU A 481 -37.23 9.56 14.16
CA LEU A 481 -38.68 9.32 14.20
C LEU A 481 -39.17 8.63 15.47
N LEU A 482 -38.34 7.77 16.05
CA LEU A 482 -38.70 6.90 17.16
C LEU A 482 -37.79 7.06 18.39
N SER A 483 -36.71 7.84 18.29
CA SER A 483 -35.73 8.06 19.37
C SER A 483 -35.16 6.75 19.94
N VAL A 484 -34.99 5.75 19.07
CA VAL A 484 -34.36 4.47 19.42
C VAL A 484 -32.86 4.53 19.16
N GLU A 485 -32.05 4.04 20.08
CA GLU A 485 -30.58 4.10 19.96
C GLU A 485 -29.93 2.70 20.01
N THR A 486 -30.61 1.73 20.61
CA THR A 486 -30.07 0.39 20.80
C THR A 486 -30.91 -0.69 20.10
N ALA A 487 -30.28 -1.84 19.81
CA ALA A 487 -30.99 -3.01 19.30
C ALA A 487 -32.09 -3.52 20.26
N LEU A 488 -31.99 -3.21 21.56
CA LEU A 488 -33.04 -3.55 22.54
C LEU A 488 -34.29 -2.69 22.32
N ASP A 489 -34.11 -1.40 22.07
CA ASP A 489 -35.21 -0.48 21.77
C ASP A 489 -35.92 -0.86 20.47
N VAL A 490 -35.16 -1.32 19.48
CA VAL A 490 -35.72 -1.83 18.23
C VAL A 490 -36.54 -3.11 18.45
N ALA A 491 -36.10 -3.97 19.36
CA ALA A 491 -36.81 -5.20 19.69
C ALA A 491 -38.14 -4.94 20.44
N SER A 492 -38.23 -3.82 21.18
CA SER A 492 -39.43 -3.42 21.93
C SER A 492 -40.44 -2.59 21.14
N LEU A 493 -40.19 -2.33 19.85
CA LEU A 493 -41.07 -1.52 19.00
C LEU A 493 -42.50 -2.07 18.92
N THR A 494 -43.47 -1.18 19.13
CA THR A 494 -44.89 -1.49 19.03
C THR A 494 -45.31 -1.69 17.58
N ARG A 495 -46.48 -2.31 17.35
CA ARG A 495 -47.03 -2.48 16.00
C ARG A 495 -47.21 -1.13 15.30
N ARG A 496 -47.62 -0.08 16.03
CA ARG A 496 -47.79 1.26 15.49
C ARG A 496 -46.47 1.87 15.02
N ASP A 497 -45.38 1.63 15.74
CA ASP A 497 -44.05 2.14 15.35
C ASP A 497 -43.52 1.42 14.12
N ARG A 498 -43.82 0.13 13.98
CA ARG A 498 -43.50 -0.66 12.77
C ARG A 498 -44.22 -0.13 11.54
N ASP A 499 -45.51 0.15 11.67
CA ASP A 499 -46.32 0.70 10.59
C ASP A 499 -45.79 2.08 10.17
N ARG A 500 -45.44 2.94 11.14
CA ARG A 500 -44.81 4.25 10.88
C ARG A 500 -43.47 4.13 10.16
N LEU A 501 -42.63 3.15 10.49
CA LEU A 501 -41.40 2.90 9.75
C LEU A 501 -41.67 2.39 8.34
N ALA A 502 -42.66 1.51 8.17
CA ALA A 502 -43.00 0.93 6.87
C ALA A 502 -43.54 1.96 5.87
N GLU A 503 -44.12 3.07 6.34
CA GLU A 503 -44.58 4.19 5.51
C GLU A 503 -43.44 5.03 4.93
N LEU A 504 -42.24 4.96 5.50
CA LEU A 504 -41.10 5.74 5.02
C LEU A 504 -40.56 5.23 3.69
N ARG A 505 -40.11 6.18 2.86
CA ARG A 505 -39.46 5.85 1.59
C ARG A 505 -38.19 5.04 1.83
N GLY A 506 -38.08 3.87 1.21
CA GLY A 506 -36.93 2.97 1.36
C GLY A 506 -37.09 1.90 2.45
N TRP A 507 -38.22 1.93 3.16
CA TRP A 507 -38.68 0.87 4.05
C TRP A 507 -39.75 0.02 3.39
N SER A 508 -39.89 -1.21 3.87
CA SER A 508 -40.99 -2.10 3.50
C SER A 508 -41.42 -2.91 4.72
N PRO A 509 -42.68 -3.37 4.81
CA PRO A 509 -43.14 -4.16 5.94
C PRO A 509 -42.24 -5.38 6.20
N LYS A 510 -41.82 -6.07 5.13
CA LYS A 510 -40.90 -7.21 5.19
C LYS A 510 -39.52 -6.81 5.72
N LEU A 511 -39.01 -5.64 5.35
CA LEU A 511 -37.74 -5.14 5.85
C LEU A 511 -37.83 -4.82 7.35
N VAL A 512 -38.89 -4.15 7.79
CA VAL A 512 -39.12 -3.83 9.21
C VAL A 512 -39.17 -5.11 10.03
N GLU A 513 -39.91 -6.12 9.57
CA GLU A 513 -39.98 -7.43 10.22
C GLU A 513 -38.59 -8.10 10.31
N ASN A 514 -37.81 -8.11 9.23
CA ASN A 514 -36.46 -8.64 9.23
C ASN A 514 -35.53 -7.92 10.21
N VAL A 515 -35.60 -6.58 10.26
CA VAL A 515 -34.81 -5.74 11.18
C VAL A 515 -35.16 -6.09 12.63
N MET A 516 -36.43 -6.28 12.94
CA MET A 516 -36.85 -6.66 14.29
C MET A 516 -36.45 -8.08 14.68
N ASN A 517 -36.55 -9.04 13.76
CA ASN A 517 -36.10 -10.40 13.99
C ASN A 517 -34.60 -10.43 14.27
N GLU A 518 -33.81 -9.65 13.54
CA GLU A 518 -32.38 -9.55 13.77
C GLU A 518 -32.05 -8.76 15.05
N ALA A 519 -32.78 -7.69 15.37
CA ALA A 519 -32.62 -6.96 16.63
C ALA A 519 -32.86 -7.87 17.85
N ASN A 520 -33.90 -8.72 17.79
CA ASN A 520 -34.16 -9.74 18.82
C ASN A 520 -33.01 -10.76 18.92
N ARG A 521 -32.41 -11.15 17.80
CA ARG A 521 -31.26 -12.06 17.78
C ARG A 521 -30.01 -11.44 18.39
N VAL A 522 -29.73 -10.18 18.07
CA VAL A 522 -28.57 -9.42 18.60
C VAL A 522 -28.74 -9.17 20.11
N SER A 523 -29.96 -8.82 20.55
CA SER A 523 -30.29 -8.64 21.96
C SER A 523 -30.09 -9.92 22.79
N ARG A 524 -30.48 -11.08 22.24
CA ARG A 524 -30.28 -12.40 22.88
C ARG A 524 -28.81 -12.84 22.98
N ARG A 525 -27.91 -12.32 22.14
CA ARG A 525 -26.47 -12.62 22.20
C ARG A 525 -25.70 -11.75 23.19
N ARG A 526 -26.28 -10.63 23.63
CA ARG A 526 -25.69 -9.70 24.59
C ARG A 526 -26.12 -9.96 26.05
N ARG A 527 -27.13 -10.82 26.26
CA ARG A 527 -27.43 -11.45 27.55
C ARG A 527 -26.59 -12.70 27.70
#